data_AF-A0A955F6B8-F1
#
_entry.id   AF-A0A955F6B8-F1
#
_cell.length_a   1.000
_cell.length_b   1.000
_cell.length_c   1.000
_cell.angle_alpha   90.00
_cell.angle_beta   90.00
_cell.angle_gamma   90.00
#
_symmetry.space_group_name_H-M   'P 1'
#
loop_
_entity.id
_entity.type
_entity.pdbx_description
1 polymer ?
#
loop_
_entity_poly.entity_id
_entity_poly.type
_entity_poly.pdbx_seq_one_letter_code
_entity_poly.pdbx_strand_id
1 'polypeptide(L)'
;MTALIMSGIVLLGLPLLLLFWFKTNAGVMFLAACAGLVLLSSLDPVVVSAAGAFVPHEGEAYVRLIVVLLSIIFAAMMFKHSVKSGYLYLHVLLALLTAVMLWLLLPSVTGVSWLLDNSKEAIWQNVNEYRTLIVAAGFSLSLLAVLTKASHHSGKAKH
;
A
#
# COMPACT_ATOMS: atom_id res chain seq x y z
N MET A 1 9.58 14.83 -14.85
CA MET A 1 8.36 14.27 -15.49
C MET A 1 8.42 12.77 -15.79
N THR A 2 9.41 12.23 -16.51
CA THR A 2 9.48 10.79 -16.85
C THR A 2 9.60 9.87 -15.64
N ALA A 3 10.40 10.24 -14.62
CA ALA A 3 10.54 9.48 -13.38
C ALA A 3 9.23 9.44 -12.55
N LEU A 4 8.47 10.54 -12.56
CA LEU A 4 7.17 10.66 -11.89
C LEU A 4 6.11 9.79 -12.59
N ILE A 5 6.13 9.71 -13.91
CA ILE A 5 5.23 8.82 -14.65
C ILE A 5 5.63 7.35 -14.43
N MET A 6 6.92 7.02 -14.50
CA MET A 6 7.42 5.66 -14.33
C MET A 6 7.10 5.10 -12.95
N SER A 7 7.45 5.84 -11.90
CA SER A 7 7.17 5.39 -10.55
C SER A 7 5.64 5.32 -10.32
N GLY A 8 4.86 6.22 -10.96
CA GLY A 8 3.41 6.26 -10.85
C GLY A 8 2.81 5.00 -11.43
N ILE A 9 3.26 4.61 -12.61
CA ILE A 9 2.85 3.37 -13.28
C ILE A 9 3.22 2.13 -12.45
N VAL A 10 4.42 2.07 -11.85
CA VAL A 10 4.83 0.93 -11.04
C VAL A 10 3.98 0.80 -9.77
N LEU A 11 3.76 1.92 -9.07
CA LEU A 11 3.06 1.93 -7.78
C LEU A 11 1.53 1.93 -7.91
N LEU A 12 0.97 2.42 -9.03
CA LEU A 12 -0.44 2.24 -9.42
C LEU A 12 -0.70 0.88 -10.04
N GLY A 13 0.21 0.42 -10.89
CA GLY A 13 0.09 -0.84 -11.60
C GLY A 13 0.05 -2.02 -10.65
N LEU A 14 0.88 -2.03 -9.60
CA LEU A 14 0.97 -3.17 -8.69
C LEU A 14 -0.35 -3.47 -7.94
N PRO A 15 -1.01 -2.53 -7.24
CA PRO A 15 -2.27 -2.81 -6.55
C PRO A 15 -3.41 -3.14 -7.51
N LEU A 16 -3.46 -2.49 -8.69
CA LEU A 16 -4.45 -2.78 -9.72
C LEU A 16 -4.27 -4.17 -10.33
N LEU A 17 -3.03 -4.56 -10.62
CA LEU A 17 -2.68 -5.88 -11.12
C LEU A 17 -3.01 -6.95 -10.09
N LEU A 18 -2.66 -6.74 -8.82
CA LEU A 18 -3.00 -7.65 -7.73
C LEU A 18 -4.53 -7.78 -7.56
N LEU A 19 -5.28 -6.69 -7.65
CA LEU A 19 -6.75 -6.73 -7.61
C LEU A 19 -7.32 -7.57 -8.76
N PHE A 20 -6.87 -7.32 -10.00
CA PHE A 20 -7.40 -8.00 -11.18
C PHE A 20 -7.02 -9.49 -11.20
N TRP A 21 -5.78 -9.80 -10.82
CA TRP A 21 -5.23 -11.14 -10.96
C TRP A 21 -5.58 -12.06 -9.79
N PHE A 22 -5.58 -11.53 -8.56
CA PHE A 22 -5.90 -12.32 -7.36
C PHE A 22 -7.37 -12.22 -6.94
N LYS A 23 -8.17 -11.31 -7.53
CA LYS A 23 -9.55 -11.01 -7.10
C LYS A 23 -9.63 -10.78 -5.58
N THR A 24 -8.60 -10.12 -5.05
CA THR A 24 -8.45 -9.91 -3.61
C THR A 24 -9.17 -8.65 -3.16
N ASN A 25 -9.61 -8.64 -1.91
CA ASN A 25 -10.27 -7.48 -1.32
C ASN A 25 -9.25 -6.33 -1.18
N ALA A 26 -9.39 -5.32 -2.04
CA ALA A 26 -8.55 -4.12 -2.03
C ALA A 26 -8.48 -3.41 -0.66
N GLY A 27 -9.55 -3.47 0.14
CA GLY A 27 -9.54 -2.91 1.50
C GLY A 27 -8.57 -3.64 2.44
N VAL A 28 -8.42 -4.96 2.26
CA VAL A 28 -7.44 -5.75 3.03
C VAL A 28 -6.01 -5.46 2.56
N MET A 29 -5.82 -5.26 1.25
CA MET A 29 -4.53 -4.83 0.71
C MET A 29 -4.13 -3.44 1.21
N PHE A 30 -5.09 -2.50 1.29
CA PHE A 30 -4.87 -1.19 1.88
C PHE A 30 -4.48 -1.29 3.36
N LEU A 31 -5.24 -2.07 4.15
CA LEU A 31 -4.92 -2.29 5.57
C LEU A 31 -3.54 -2.93 5.74
N ALA A 32 -3.17 -3.88 4.88
CA ALA A 32 -1.85 -4.50 4.88
C ALA A 32 -0.73 -3.53 4.50
N ALA A 33 -0.98 -2.59 3.57
CA ALA A 33 -0.05 -1.52 3.26
C ALA A 33 0.15 -0.60 4.47
N CYS A 34 -0.93 -0.18 5.14
CA CYS A 34 -0.84 0.62 6.36
C CYS A 34 -0.10 -0.13 7.48
N ALA A 35 -0.42 -1.41 7.68
CA ALA A 35 0.27 -2.25 8.66
C ALA A 35 1.76 -2.40 8.33
N GLY A 36 2.10 -2.59 7.04
CA GLY A 36 3.48 -2.64 6.57
C GLY A 36 4.26 -1.35 6.85
N LEU A 37 3.62 -0.19 6.69
CA LEU A 37 4.22 1.11 7.03
C LEU A 37 4.42 1.29 8.53
N VAL A 38 3.47 0.85 9.36
CA VAL A 38 3.59 0.89 10.83
C VAL A 38 4.67 -0.08 11.31
N LEU A 39 4.75 -1.28 10.73
CA LEU A 39 5.84 -2.24 10.97
C LEU A 39 7.18 -1.62 10.62
N LEU A 40 7.24 -0.88 9.50
CA LEU A 40 8.46 -0.22 9.08
C LEU A 40 8.91 0.90 10.02
N SER A 41 7.97 1.68 10.59
CA SER A 41 8.31 2.66 11.63
C SER A 41 8.68 2.03 12.97
N SER A 42 8.34 0.76 13.18
CA SER A 42 8.63 0.01 14.41
C SER A 42 9.91 -0.84 14.30
N LEU A 43 10.44 -1.03 13.10
CA LEU A 43 11.67 -1.76 12.86
C LEU A 43 12.86 -0.96 13.38
N ASP A 44 13.71 -1.62 14.17
CA ASP A 44 14.95 -1.03 14.65
C ASP A 44 15.86 -0.69 13.45
N PRO A 45 16.39 0.55 13.36
CA PRO A 45 17.32 0.95 12.32
C PRO A 45 18.49 -0.03 12.14
N VAL A 46 18.95 -0.68 13.21
CA VAL A 46 20.04 -1.67 13.18
C VAL A 46 19.66 -2.90 12.35
N VAL A 47 18.42 -3.38 12.45
CA VAL A 47 17.93 -4.51 11.67
C VAL A 47 17.84 -4.16 10.19
N VAL A 48 17.36 -2.95 9.89
CA VAL A 48 17.26 -2.46 8.51
C VAL A 48 18.65 -2.29 7.90
N SER A 49 19.62 -1.78 8.65
CA SER A 49 21.00 -1.62 8.20
C SER A 49 21.69 -2.96 7.98
N ALA A 50 21.52 -3.91 8.91
CA ALA A 50 22.07 -5.26 8.77
C ALA A 50 21.48 -6.01 7.56
N ALA A 51 20.18 -5.90 7.32
CA ALA A 51 19.55 -6.44 6.13
C ALA A 51 19.99 -5.70 4.85
N GLY A 52 20.19 -4.39 4.94
CA GLY A 52 20.66 -3.54 3.85
C GLY A 52 22.07 -3.87 3.40
N ALA A 53 22.93 -4.38 4.29
CA ALA A 53 24.30 -4.78 3.98
C ALA A 53 24.38 -5.93 2.94
N PHE A 54 23.31 -6.71 2.77
CA PHE A 54 23.25 -7.79 1.77
C PHE A 54 22.84 -7.29 0.37
N VAL A 55 22.39 -6.04 0.24
CA VAL A 55 21.93 -5.48 -1.03
C VAL A 55 22.92 -4.38 -1.47
N PRO A 56 23.58 -4.51 -2.63
CA PRO A 56 24.51 -3.49 -3.10
C PRO A 56 23.79 -2.16 -3.35
N HIS A 57 24.50 -1.05 -3.15
CA HIS A 57 24.03 0.34 -3.28
C HIS A 57 23.09 0.79 -2.13
N GLU A 58 21.90 1.32 -2.44
CA GLU A 58 20.94 1.86 -1.47
C GLU A 58 20.18 0.75 -0.72
N GLY A 59 20.92 -0.22 -0.18
CA GLY A 59 20.38 -1.47 0.34
C GLY A 59 19.34 -1.26 1.44
N GLU A 60 19.55 -0.30 2.34
CA GLU A 60 18.58 0.06 3.37
C GLU A 60 17.24 0.51 2.75
N ALA A 61 17.30 1.32 1.70
CA ALA A 61 16.11 1.86 1.05
C ALA A 61 15.31 0.77 0.32
N TYR A 62 16.01 -0.17 -0.31
CA TYR A 62 15.40 -1.34 -0.93
C TYR A 62 14.81 -2.30 0.10
N VAL A 63 15.45 -2.54 1.24
CA VAL A 63 14.90 -3.37 2.31
C VAL A 63 13.58 -2.80 2.81
N ARG A 64 13.53 -1.49 3.06
CA ARG A 64 12.30 -0.80 3.49
C ARG A 64 11.18 -0.93 2.46
N LEU A 65 11.51 -0.75 1.18
CA LEU A 65 10.60 -0.95 0.06
C LEU A 65 10.07 -2.40 0.02
N ILE A 66 10.97 -3.38 0.14
CA ILE A 66 10.63 -4.80 0.10
C ILE A 66 9.68 -5.14 1.24
N VAL A 67 9.93 -4.72 2.47
CA VAL A 67 9.06 -5.02 3.63
C VAL A 67 7.61 -4.57 3.39
N VAL A 68 7.42 -3.36 2.85
CA VAL A 68 6.07 -2.83 2.55
C VAL A 68 5.42 -3.63 1.41
N LEU A 69 6.16 -3.89 0.33
CA LEU A 69 5.64 -4.65 -0.81
C LEU A 69 5.29 -6.09 -0.42
N LEU A 70 6.14 -6.75 0.36
CA LEU A 70 5.93 -8.13 0.81
C LEU A 70 4.68 -8.24 1.69
N SER A 71 4.42 -7.24 2.54
CA SER A 71 3.21 -7.18 3.36
C SER A 71 1.94 -7.14 2.49
N ILE A 72 1.97 -6.33 1.42
CA ILE A 72 0.84 -6.20 0.48
C ILE A 72 0.67 -7.49 -0.33
N ILE A 73 1.76 -8.07 -0.84
CA ILE A 73 1.73 -9.32 -1.59
C ILE A 73 1.21 -10.46 -0.72
N PHE A 74 1.69 -10.55 0.53
CA PHE A 74 1.26 -11.57 1.48
C PHE A 74 -0.24 -11.47 1.77
N ALA A 75 -0.75 -10.26 2.03
CA ALA A 75 -2.18 -10.03 2.19
C ALA A 75 -2.97 -10.35 0.92
N ALA A 76 -2.45 -9.98 -0.26
CA ALA A 76 -3.06 -10.30 -1.55
C ALA A 76 -3.18 -11.82 -1.77
N MET A 77 -2.14 -12.57 -1.39
CA MET A 77 -2.13 -14.04 -1.47
C MET A 77 -3.06 -14.69 -0.45
N MET A 78 -3.02 -14.26 0.81
CA MET A 78 -3.84 -14.83 1.89
C MET A 78 -5.35 -14.66 1.64
N PHE A 79 -5.75 -13.52 1.06
CA PHE A 79 -7.16 -13.19 0.80
C PHE A 79 -7.57 -13.33 -0.67
N LYS A 80 -6.85 -14.14 -1.44
CA LYS A 80 -7.15 -14.44 -2.85
C LYS A 80 -8.59 -14.95 -3.01
N HIS A 81 -9.26 -14.55 -4.10
CA HIS A 81 -10.65 -14.90 -4.41
C HIS A 81 -11.71 -14.44 -3.38
N SER A 82 -11.38 -13.53 -2.46
CA SER A 82 -12.36 -13.06 -1.48
C SER A 82 -13.46 -12.16 -2.09
N VAL A 83 -13.27 -11.62 -3.29
CA VAL A 83 -14.19 -10.62 -3.87
C VAL A 83 -15.27 -11.24 -4.75
N LYS A 84 -16.54 -10.89 -4.49
CA LYS A 84 -17.68 -11.14 -5.39
C LYS A 84 -17.83 -9.96 -6.36
N SER A 85 -18.14 -10.27 -7.62
CA SER A 85 -18.12 -9.33 -8.75
C SER A 85 -18.99 -8.06 -8.61
N GLY A 86 -19.99 -8.05 -7.71
CA GLY A 86 -20.95 -6.95 -7.58
C GLY A 86 -20.41 -5.63 -7.01
N TYR A 87 -19.23 -5.63 -6.36
CA TYR A 87 -18.64 -4.43 -5.74
C TYR A 87 -17.30 -4.03 -6.37
N LEU A 88 -17.08 -4.40 -7.64
CA LEU A 88 -15.81 -4.19 -8.33
C LEU A 88 -15.39 -2.71 -8.31
N TYR A 89 -16.33 -1.77 -8.50
CA TYR A 89 -16.08 -0.32 -8.44
C TYR A 89 -15.46 0.14 -7.11
N LEU A 90 -15.96 -0.36 -5.96
CA LEU A 90 -15.40 -0.03 -4.64
C LEU A 90 -13.99 -0.60 -4.48
N HIS A 91 -13.75 -1.80 -4.99
CA HIS A 91 -12.41 -2.39 -4.97
C HIS A 91 -11.43 -1.62 -5.86
N VAL A 92 -11.83 -1.18 -7.05
CA VAL A 92 -10.98 -0.32 -7.90
C VAL A 92 -10.65 0.98 -7.19
N LEU A 93 -11.66 1.64 -6.59
CA LEU A 93 -11.45 2.86 -5.83
C LEU A 93 -10.44 2.65 -4.69
N LEU A 94 -10.61 1.58 -3.91
CA LEU A 94 -9.70 1.23 -2.81
C LEU A 94 -8.29 0.88 -3.30
N ALA A 95 -8.14 0.18 -4.42
CA ALA A 95 -6.82 -0.13 -4.99
C ALA A 95 -6.13 1.14 -5.51
N LEU A 96 -6.87 2.04 -6.13
CA LEU A 96 -6.35 3.34 -6.57
C LEU A 96 -5.93 4.18 -5.35
N LEU A 97 -6.74 4.18 -4.29
CA LEU A 97 -6.40 4.85 -3.04
C LEU A 97 -5.14 4.25 -2.39
N THR A 98 -5.01 2.91 -2.41
CA THR A 98 -3.81 2.20 -1.94
C THR A 98 -2.59 2.61 -2.74
N ALA A 99 -2.70 2.62 -4.06
CA ALA A 99 -1.64 3.02 -4.96
C ALA A 99 -1.18 4.47 -4.74
N VAL A 100 -2.13 5.40 -4.63
CA VAL A 100 -1.86 6.82 -4.34
C VAL A 100 -1.23 6.96 -2.96
N MET A 101 -1.67 6.19 -1.96
CA MET A 101 -1.00 6.16 -0.65
C MET A 101 0.43 5.67 -0.76
N LEU A 102 0.68 4.55 -1.41
CA LEU A 102 2.03 4.03 -1.59
C LEU A 102 2.91 5.08 -2.30
N TRP A 103 2.41 5.61 -3.40
CA TRP A 103 3.04 6.67 -4.17
C TRP A 103 3.53 7.84 -3.31
N LEU A 104 2.66 8.33 -2.41
CA LEU A 104 2.97 9.41 -1.49
C LEU A 104 3.92 8.98 -0.37
N LEU A 105 3.73 7.80 0.21
CA LEU A 105 4.39 7.44 1.45
C LEU A 105 5.79 6.90 1.21
N LEU A 106 5.97 6.14 0.13
CA LEU A 106 7.23 5.45 -0.13
C LEU A 106 8.44 6.37 -0.24
N PRO A 107 8.45 7.51 -0.96
CA PRO A 107 9.65 8.32 -1.12
C PRO A 107 10.26 8.74 0.22
N SER A 108 9.39 9.17 1.14
CA SER A 108 9.80 9.65 2.47
C SER A 108 10.23 8.53 3.42
N VAL A 109 9.75 7.30 3.19
CA VAL A 109 9.91 6.18 4.11
C VAL A 109 11.03 5.25 3.67
N THR A 110 11.14 4.99 2.37
CA THR A 110 12.16 4.11 1.80
C THR A 110 13.45 4.88 1.52
N GLY A 111 13.41 6.15 1.11
CA GLY A 111 14.63 6.90 0.85
C GLY A 111 15.30 6.56 -0.49
N VAL A 112 14.60 5.85 -1.38
CA VAL A 112 15.18 5.40 -2.65
C VAL A 112 15.34 6.60 -3.61
N SER A 113 16.54 6.81 -4.17
CA SER A 113 16.89 7.99 -4.96
C SER A 113 15.95 8.29 -6.14
N TRP A 114 15.56 7.28 -6.93
CA TRP A 114 14.63 7.47 -8.05
C TRP A 114 13.20 7.85 -7.62
N LEU A 115 12.82 7.57 -6.36
CA LEU A 115 11.59 8.09 -5.75
C LEU A 115 11.81 9.48 -5.14
N LEU A 116 12.99 9.72 -4.55
CA LEU A 116 13.33 10.96 -3.85
C LEU A 116 13.42 12.15 -4.80
N ASP A 117 13.91 11.95 -6.02
CA ASP A 117 13.97 13.04 -7.00
C ASP A 117 12.58 13.53 -7.42
N ASN A 118 11.55 12.68 -7.33
CA ASN A 118 10.16 13.12 -7.51
C ASN A 118 9.61 13.91 -6.31
N SER A 119 10.25 13.83 -5.14
CA SER A 119 9.84 14.52 -3.89
C SER A 119 10.18 16.00 -3.82
N LYS A 120 10.99 16.48 -4.76
CA LYS A 120 11.39 17.90 -4.86
C LYS A 120 10.35 18.74 -5.63
N GLU A 121 9.37 18.10 -6.28
CA GLU A 121 8.32 18.78 -7.05
C GLU A 121 7.30 19.46 -6.13
N ALA A 122 6.86 20.67 -6.48
CA ALA A 122 5.92 21.47 -5.66
C ALA A 122 4.56 20.76 -5.42
N ILE A 123 4.11 19.97 -6.41
CA ILE A 123 2.90 19.16 -6.28
C ILE A 123 3.07 18.14 -5.15
N TRP A 124 4.25 17.54 -5.01
CA TRP A 124 4.46 16.55 -3.97
C TRP A 124 4.56 17.23 -2.60
N GLN A 125 5.28 18.34 -2.45
CA GLN A 125 5.32 19.07 -1.18
C GLN A 125 3.92 19.45 -0.67
N ASN A 126 3.05 19.98 -1.53
CA ASN A 126 1.67 20.32 -1.18
C ASN A 126 0.86 19.10 -0.72
N VAL A 127 0.96 17.96 -1.39
CA VAL A 127 0.19 16.77 -1.00
C VAL A 127 0.77 16.12 0.27
N ASN A 128 2.07 16.29 0.54
CA ASN A 128 2.70 15.78 1.75
C ASN A 128 2.21 16.46 3.03
N GLU A 129 1.83 17.73 2.96
CA GLU A 129 1.22 18.45 4.09
C GLU A 129 -0.09 17.79 4.56
N TYR A 130 -0.85 17.21 3.62
CA TYR A 130 -2.11 16.53 3.92
C TYR A 130 -1.96 15.01 4.13
N ARG A 131 -0.73 14.48 4.07
CA ARG A 131 -0.44 13.03 4.11
C ARG A 131 -1.21 12.30 5.22
N THR A 132 -1.14 12.80 6.45
CA THR A 132 -1.78 12.15 7.61
C THR A 132 -3.30 12.09 7.45
N LEU A 133 -3.92 13.14 6.94
CA LEU A 133 -5.36 13.19 6.69
C LEU A 133 -5.77 12.19 5.61
N ILE A 134 -5.02 12.12 4.51
CA ILE A 134 -5.34 11.21 3.41
C ILE A 134 -5.17 9.75 3.86
N VAL A 135 -4.11 9.43 4.63
CA VAL A 135 -3.92 8.10 5.23
C VAL A 135 -5.07 7.75 6.18
N ALA A 136 -5.45 8.66 7.08
CA ALA A 136 -6.52 8.42 8.05
C ALA A 136 -7.89 8.24 7.37
N ALA A 137 -8.18 9.02 6.33
CA ALA A 137 -9.39 8.89 5.55
C ALA A 137 -9.43 7.55 4.79
N GLY A 138 -8.33 7.18 4.12
CA GLY A 138 -8.22 5.90 3.41
C GLY A 138 -8.32 4.69 4.35
N PHE A 139 -7.74 4.80 5.54
CA PHE A 139 -7.85 3.78 6.59
C PHE A 139 -9.27 3.62 7.07
N SER A 140 -9.95 4.73 7.41
CA SER A 140 -11.34 4.72 7.87
C SER A 140 -12.29 4.13 6.81
N LEU A 141 -12.08 4.48 5.54
CA LEU A 141 -12.89 3.98 4.42
C LEU A 141 -12.64 2.49 4.15
N SER A 142 -11.38 2.05 4.26
CA SER A 142 -11.02 0.63 4.15
C SER A 142 -11.57 -0.20 5.30
N LEU A 143 -11.52 0.33 6.53
CA LEU A 143 -12.10 -0.31 7.70
C LEU A 143 -13.62 -0.47 7.54
N LEU A 144 -14.30 0.58 7.09
CA LEU A 144 -15.75 0.55 6.84
C LEU A 144 -16.10 -0.48 5.76
N ALA A 145 -15.33 -0.56 4.67
CA ALA A 145 -15.53 -1.57 3.62
C ALA A 145 -15.30 -3.01 4.12
N VAL A 146 -14.36 -3.24 5.03
CA VAL A 146 -14.11 -4.55 5.62
C VAL A 146 -15.19 -4.94 6.63
N LEU A 147 -15.59 -4.02 7.52
CA LEU A 147 -16.59 -4.26 8.56
C LEU A 147 -17.99 -4.50 8.00
N THR A 148 -18.38 -3.75 6.97
CA THR A 148 -19.68 -3.92 6.29
C THR A 148 -19.83 -5.31 5.65
N LYS A 149 -18.72 -5.89 5.15
CA LYS A 149 -18.70 -7.26 4.62
C LYS A 149 -18.84 -8.33 5.70
N ALA A 150 -18.24 -8.12 6.88
CA ALA A 150 -18.29 -9.09 8.00
C ALA A 150 -19.69 -9.22 8.62
N SER A 151 -20.41 -8.09 8.75
CA SER A 151 -21.79 -8.05 9.26
C SER A 151 -22.75 -8.93 8.45
N HIS A 152 -22.60 -8.97 7.13
CA HIS A 152 -23.53 -9.67 6.25
C HIS A 152 -23.43 -11.21 6.30
N HIS A 153 -22.34 -11.76 6.86
CA HIS A 153 -22.13 -13.21 7.00
C HIS A 153 -22.58 -13.75 8.37
N SER A 154 -22.69 -12.91 9.40
CA SER A 154 -23.10 -13.31 10.76
C SER A 154 -24.59 -13.66 10.87
N GLY A 155 -25.43 -13.30 9.88
CA GLY A 155 -26.88 -13.54 9.90
C GLY A 155 -27.32 -14.89 9.32
N LYS A 156 -26.43 -15.71 8.76
CA LYS A 156 -26.79 -16.98 8.10
C LYS A 156 -26.35 -18.24 8.85
N ALA A 157 -25.83 -18.12 10.06
CA ALA A 157 -25.45 -19.23 10.92
C ALA A 157 -26.53 -19.51 11.99
N LYS A 158 -27.79 -19.68 11.58
CA LYS A 158 -28.84 -20.32 12.37
C LYS A 158 -29.87 -20.93 11.42
N HIS A 159 -29.61 -22.18 11.03
CA HIS A 159 -30.64 -23.15 10.64
C HIS A 159 -30.15 -24.54 11.01
#